data_AF-A0A8T6MB02-F1
#
_entry.id   AF-A0A8T6MB02-F1
#
_cell.length_a   1.000
_cell.length_b   1.000
_cell.length_c   1.000
_cell.angle_alpha   90.00
_cell.angle_beta   90.00
_cell.angle_gamma   90.00
#
_symmetry.space_group_name_H-M   'P 1'
#
loop_
_entity.id
_entity.type
_entity.pdbx_description
1 polymer ?
#
loop_
_entity_poly.entity_id
_entity_poly.type
_entity_poly.pdbx_seq_one_letter_code
_entity_poly.pdbx_strand_id
1 'polypeptide(L)'
;MSQNYPDKWVLVKIYTPEYGTIIKVLASWFGGFAGSDSWTISSGVIKTTQTETGYEFLNESGSIYFCNKATYGMSSYTHSVYTRFVKKFKEIPNSIFEIVDEKNILNCFDT
;
A
#
# COMPACT_ATOMS: atom_id res chain seq x y z
N MET A 1 -16.80 4.69 7.63
CA MET A 1 -15.34 4.92 7.74
C MET A 1 -14.75 3.78 8.55
N SER A 2 -13.71 3.10 8.06
CA SER A 2 -13.06 1.98 8.76
C SER A 2 -11.61 2.33 9.11
N GLN A 3 -11.14 1.86 10.26
CA GLN A 3 -9.77 2.00 10.72
C GLN A 3 -9.05 0.66 10.56
N ASN A 4 -7.85 0.69 9.97
CA ASN A 4 -7.10 -0.51 9.63
C ASN A 4 -5.69 -0.42 10.21
N TYR A 5 -5.26 -1.48 10.90
CA TYR A 5 -3.97 -1.56 11.58
C TYR A 5 -3.22 -2.79 11.07
N PRO A 6 -2.51 -2.69 9.93
CA PRO A 6 -1.83 -3.83 9.33
C PRO A 6 -0.57 -4.24 10.09
N ASP A 7 -0.31 -5.55 10.12
CA ASP A 7 0.91 -6.13 10.69
C ASP A 7 2.13 -5.89 9.80
N LYS A 8 1.90 -5.80 8.48
CA LYS A 8 2.90 -5.41 7.47
C LYS A 8 2.24 -4.56 6.39
N TRP A 9 2.94 -3.54 5.91
CA TRP A 9 2.41 -2.64 4.90
C TRP A 9 3.52 -2.04 4.01
N VAL A 10 3.15 -1.72 2.78
CA VAL A 10 3.92 -0.84 1.88
C VAL A 10 2.97 0.07 1.12
N LEU A 11 3.47 1.19 0.61
CA LEU A 11 2.79 1.93 -0.43
C LEU A 11 3.19 1.38 -1.80
N VAL A 12 2.19 1.21 -2.67
CA VAL A 12 2.40 0.90 -4.09
C VAL A 12 1.96 2.09 -4.92
N LYS A 13 2.84 2.50 -5.84
CA LYS A 13 2.56 3.49 -6.86
C LYS A 13 2.15 2.77 -8.13
N ILE A 14 0.97 3.11 -8.60
CA ILE A 14 0.37 2.56 -9.81
C ILE A 14 0.27 3.70 -10.81
N TYR A 15 0.77 3.51 -12.03
CA TYR A 15 0.56 4.45 -13.12
C TYR A 15 0.06 3.71 -14.35
N THR A 16 -0.93 4.31 -15.01
CA THR A 16 -1.34 3.92 -16.36
C THR A 16 -1.56 5.18 -17.20
N PRO A 17 -1.35 5.13 -18.53
CA PRO A 17 -1.64 6.28 -19.38
C PRO A 17 -3.10 6.75 -19.33
N GLU A 18 -4.02 5.84 -19.09
CA GLU A 18 -5.47 6.10 -19.07
C GLU A 18 -5.95 6.75 -17.77
N TYR A 19 -5.44 6.29 -16.61
CA TYR A 19 -5.94 6.71 -15.29
C TYR A 19 -4.96 7.56 -14.48
N GLY A 20 -3.76 7.83 -15.01
CA GLY A 20 -2.73 8.57 -14.30
C GLY A 20 -2.12 7.79 -13.15
N THR A 21 -1.58 8.51 -12.16
CA THR A 21 -0.92 7.93 -10.99
C THR A 21 -1.89 7.80 -9.82
N ILE A 22 -1.92 6.63 -9.20
CA ILE A 22 -2.66 6.35 -7.97
C ILE A 22 -1.71 5.69 -6.97
N ILE A 23 -1.69 6.20 -5.74
CA ILE A 23 -0.96 5.58 -4.63
C ILE A 23 -1.94 4.77 -3.78
N LYS A 24 -1.57 3.56 -3.39
CA LYS A 24 -2.41 2.66 -2.58
C LYS A 24 -1.60 1.99 -1.48
N VAL A 25 -2.26 1.62 -0.38
CA VAL A 25 -1.67 0.81 0.69
C VAL A 25 -1.85 -0.66 0.34
N LEU A 26 -0.74 -1.40 0.22
CA LEU A 26 -0.74 -2.85 0.23
C LEU A 26 -0.49 -3.31 1.67
N ALA A 27 -1.53 -3.82 2.32
CA ALA A 27 -1.56 -4.17 3.73
C ALA A 27 -1.76 -5.67 3.92
N SER A 28 -1.20 -6.22 5.00
CA SER A 28 -1.44 -7.61 5.40
C SER A 28 -1.54 -7.80 6.92
N TRP A 29 -2.31 -8.81 7.29
CA TRP A 29 -2.55 -9.24 8.67
C TRP A 29 -2.24 -10.71 8.80
N PHE A 30 -1.53 -11.07 9.87
CA PHE A 30 -1.25 -12.45 10.20
C PHE A 30 -2.49 -13.09 10.83
N GLY A 31 -2.90 -14.23 10.29
CA GLY A 31 -3.92 -15.04 10.93
C GLY A 31 -3.25 -15.75 12.12
N GLY A 32 -3.76 -15.55 13.34
CA GLY A 32 -3.20 -16.20 14.53
C GLY A 32 -3.27 -17.73 14.50
N PHE A 33 -3.24 -18.40 15.66
CA PHE A 33 -3.12 -19.86 15.79
C PHE A 33 -4.10 -20.71 14.94
N ALA A 34 -5.24 -20.16 14.51
CA ALA A 34 -6.20 -20.82 13.61
C ALA A 34 -6.65 -19.96 12.42
N GLY A 35 -6.02 -18.81 12.19
CA GLY A 35 -6.38 -17.88 11.11
C GLY A 35 -5.47 -18.02 9.90
N SER A 36 -6.00 -17.71 8.72
CA SER A 36 -5.16 -17.52 7.52
C SER A 36 -4.65 -16.08 7.45
N ASP A 37 -3.42 -15.90 6.96
CA ASP A 37 -2.92 -14.58 6.58
C ASP A 37 -3.86 -13.95 5.56
N SER A 38 -4.10 -12.65 5.72
CA SER A 38 -4.94 -11.87 4.82
C SER A 38 -4.17 -10.65 4.31
N TRP A 39 -4.58 -10.17 3.13
CA TRP A 39 -4.00 -8.98 2.53
C TRP A 39 -5.10 -8.16 1.84
N THR A 40 -4.81 -6.89 1.61
CA THR A 40 -5.65 -6.02 0.78
C THR A 40 -4.81 -4.95 0.08
N ILE A 41 -5.31 -4.47 -1.05
CA ILE A 41 -4.87 -3.22 -1.66
C ILE A 41 -6.00 -2.21 -1.46
N SER A 42 -5.71 -1.08 -0.85
CA SER A 42 -6.71 -0.05 -0.53
C SER A 42 -7.28 0.66 -1.77
N SER A 43 -8.22 1.57 -1.56
CA SER A 43 -8.56 2.61 -2.55
C SER A 43 -7.41 3.64 -2.66
N GLY A 44 -7.54 4.66 -3.52
CA GLY A 44 -6.49 5.67 -3.66
C GLY A 44 -6.24 6.42 -2.35
N VAL A 45 -4.98 6.63 -1.99
CA VAL A 45 -4.60 7.50 -0.86
C VAL A 45 -4.79 8.95 -1.30
N ILE A 46 -5.60 9.69 -0.55
CA ILE A 46 -5.89 11.11 -0.82
C ILE A 46 -5.21 12.06 0.17
N LYS A 47 -4.77 11.54 1.33
CA LYS A 47 -4.02 12.30 2.31
C LYS A 47 -3.10 11.39 3.11
N THR A 48 -1.88 11.88 3.31
CA THR A 48 -0.88 11.26 4.17
C THR A 48 -0.59 12.19 5.34
N THR A 49 -0.67 11.67 6.57
CA THR A 49 -0.26 12.39 7.78
C THR A 49 0.88 11.61 8.42
N GLN A 50 2.04 12.25 8.63
CA GLN A 50 3.10 11.65 9.43
C GLN A 50 2.77 11.78 10.92
N THR A 51 2.96 10.69 11.66
CA THR A 51 2.85 10.65 13.12
C THR A 51 4.22 10.39 13.75
N GLU A 52 4.29 10.40 15.08
CA GLU A 52 5.51 10.07 15.81
C GLU A 52 6.03 8.66 15.50
N THR A 53 5.12 7.69 15.31
CA THR A 53 5.45 6.27 15.14
C THR A 53 5.30 5.77 13.70
N GLY A 54 4.69 6.55 12.81
CA GLY A 54 4.61 6.24 11.39
C GLY A 54 3.71 7.15 10.58
N TYR A 55 2.69 6.57 9.95
CA TYR A 55 1.86 7.25 8.96
C TYR A 55 0.39 6.90 9.12
N GLU A 56 -0.46 7.86 8.79
CA GLU A 56 -1.89 7.68 8.60
C GLU A 56 -2.22 7.98 7.14
N PHE A 57 -2.82 6.99 6.46
CA PHE A 57 -3.25 7.14 5.07
C PHE A 57 -4.77 7.18 5.00
N LEU A 58 -5.33 8.35 4.70
CA LEU A 58 -6.74 8.49 4.37
C LEU A 58 -6.96 8.11 2.91
N ASN A 59 -7.90 7.22 2.67
CA ASN A 59 -8.22 6.73 1.33
C ASN A 59 -9.56 7.28 0.82
N GLU A 60 -9.76 7.25 -0.50
CA GLU A 60 -10.98 7.68 -1.19
C GLU A 60 -12.25 7.04 -0.63
N SER A 61 -12.17 5.77 -0.18
CA SER A 61 -13.31 5.08 0.45
C SER A 61 -13.64 5.58 1.86
N GLY A 62 -12.91 6.57 2.39
CA GLY A 62 -13.03 7.06 3.75
C GLY A 62 -12.46 6.11 4.80
N SER A 63 -11.61 5.16 4.41
CA SER A 63 -10.86 4.29 5.33
C SER A 63 -9.51 4.92 5.67
N ILE A 64 -9.07 4.70 6.90
CA ILE A 64 -7.76 5.15 7.39
C ILE A 64 -6.91 3.92 7.69
N TYR A 65 -5.67 3.93 7.22
CA TYR A 65 -4.66 2.92 7.53
C TYR A 65 -3.60 3.54 8.45
N PHE A 66 -3.39 2.93 9.60
CA PHE A 66 -2.41 3.33 10.60
C PHE A 66 -1.18 2.44 10.47
N CYS A 67 -0.12 3.02 9.91
CA CYS A 67 1.01 2.31 9.34
C CYS A 67 2.29 2.66 10.10
N ASN A 68 2.69 1.79 11.03
CA ASN A 68 3.88 1.99 11.86
C ASN A 68 5.17 1.74 11.05
N LYS A 69 6.20 2.58 11.21
CA LYS A 69 7.48 2.44 10.47
C LYS A 69 8.16 1.10 10.73
N ALA A 70 8.08 0.59 11.96
CA ALA A 70 8.67 -0.69 12.34
C ALA A 70 8.05 -1.89 11.59
N THR A 71 6.85 -1.72 11.03
CA THR A 71 6.13 -2.75 10.28
C THR A 71 6.13 -2.51 8.77
N TYR A 72 6.89 -1.54 8.27
CA TYR A 72 7.05 -1.36 6.83
C TYR A 72 7.65 -2.62 6.19
N GLY A 73 7.06 -3.08 5.09
CA GLY A 73 7.42 -4.29 4.36
C GLY A 73 6.24 -5.20 4.06
N MET A 74 6.53 -6.42 3.61
CA MET A 74 5.53 -7.43 3.23
C MET A 74 5.83 -8.76 3.92
N SER A 75 4.79 -9.57 4.15
CA SER A 75 4.97 -11.00 4.40
C SER A 75 5.33 -11.75 3.10
N SER A 76 5.78 -13.00 3.21
CA SER A 76 6.05 -13.85 2.03
C SER A 76 4.80 -14.03 1.15
N TYR A 77 3.63 -14.10 1.78
CA TYR A 77 2.35 -14.20 1.09
C TYR A 77 2.06 -12.92 0.28
N THR A 78 2.12 -11.77 0.94
CA THR A 78 1.88 -10.47 0.30
C THR A 78 2.93 -10.15 -0.78
N HIS A 79 4.18 -10.59 -0.60
CA HIS A 79 5.22 -10.47 -1.62
C HIS A 79 4.90 -11.27 -2.89
N SER A 80 4.31 -12.46 -2.75
CA SER A 80 3.87 -13.28 -3.88
C SER A 80 2.72 -12.60 -4.65
N VAL A 81 1.79 -11.98 -3.91
CA VAL A 81 0.71 -11.17 -4.48
C VAL A 81 1.26 -9.96 -5.23
N TYR A 82 2.17 -9.19 -4.62
CA TYR A 82 2.86 -8.07 -5.24
C TYR A 82 3.53 -8.47 -6.56
N THR A 83 4.29 -9.57 -6.55
CA THR A 83 4.98 -10.09 -7.74
C THR A 83 4.01 -10.41 -8.88
N ARG A 84 2.81 -10.91 -8.56
CA ARG A 84 1.76 -11.18 -9.56
C ARG A 84 1.26 -9.88 -10.20
N PHE A 85 1.08 -8.82 -9.43
CA PHE A 85 0.71 -7.51 -9.98
C PHE A 85 1.82 -6.94 -10.87
N VAL A 86 3.08 -6.98 -10.43
CA VAL A 86 4.23 -6.53 -11.24
C VAL A 86 4.27 -7.25 -12.59
N LYS A 87 4.06 -8.57 -12.61
CA LYS A 87 4.01 -9.35 -13.86
C LYS A 87 2.90 -8.87 -14.80
N LYS A 88 1.69 -8.65 -14.27
CA LYS A 88 0.55 -8.15 -15.06
C LYS A 88 0.81 -6.75 -15.63
N PHE A 89 1.37 -5.84 -14.83
CA PHE A 89 1.65 -4.47 -15.29
C PHE A 89 2.76 -4.43 -16.35
N LYS A 90 3.70 -5.37 -16.35
CA LYS A 90 4.69 -5.49 -17.44
C LYS A 90 4.07 -5.79 -18.82
N GLU A 91 2.87 -6.36 -18.84
CA GLU A 91 2.15 -6.65 -20.09
C GLU A 91 1.36 -5.42 -20.61
N ILE A 92 1.21 -4.38 -19.78
CA ILE A 92 0.50 -3.15 -20.12
C ILE A 92 1.52 -2.09 -20.54
N PRO A 93 1.49 -1.60 -21.80
CA PRO A 93 2.43 -0.60 -22.28
C PRO A 93 2.43 0.67 -21.43
N ASN A 94 3.63 1.19 -21.15
CA ASN A 94 3.84 2.45 -20.42
C ASN A 94 3.16 2.51 -19.04
N SER A 95 3.00 1.37 -18.36
CA SER A 95 2.42 1.30 -17.02
C SER A 95 3.48 1.03 -15.95
N ILE A 96 3.20 1.42 -14.71
CA ILE A 96 4.10 1.25 -13.55
C ILE A 96 3.32 0.60 -12.42
N PHE A 97 3.95 -0.35 -11.74
CA PHE A 97 3.51 -0.88 -10.46
C PHE A 97 4.76 -1.10 -9.60
N GLU A 98 5.04 -0.16 -8.69
CA GLU A 98 6.28 -0.14 -7.91
C GLU A 98 6.02 0.15 -6.43
N ILE A 99 6.93 -0.31 -5.58
CA ILE A 99 6.91 0.02 -4.15
C ILE A 99 7.50 1.42 -3.97
N VAL A 100 6.83 2.24 -3.18
CA VAL A 100 7.35 3.53 -2.73
C VAL A 100 8.24 3.30 -1.51
N ASP A 101 9.53 3.59 -1.63
CA ASP A 101 10.48 3.59 -0.50
C ASP A 101 9.94 4.46 0.64
N GLU A 102 10.01 3.96 1.87
CA GLU A 102 9.53 4.66 3.07
C GLU A 102 10.03 6.11 3.15
N LYS A 103 11.29 6.35 2.78
CA LYS A 103 11.93 7.68 2.82
C LYS A 103 11.31 8.67 1.84
N ASN A 104 10.65 8.17 0.79
CA ASN A 104 10.06 8.97 -0.29
C ASN A 104 8.54 9.12 -0.15
N ILE A 105 7.93 8.58 0.92
CA ILE A 105 6.47 8.58 1.10
C ILE A 105 5.89 9.99 1.04
N LEU A 106 6.50 10.97 1.72
CA LEU A 106 5.98 12.34 1.75
C LEU A 106 6.11 13.03 0.38
N ASN A 107 7.25 12.84 -0.27
CA ASN A 107 7.53 13.41 -1.59
C ASN A 107 6.57 12.92 -2.68
N CYS A 108 5.85 11.81 -2.48
CA CYS A 108 4.88 11.29 -3.44
C CYS A 108 3.58 12.09 -3.53
N PHE A 109 3.32 12.98 -2.58
CA PHE A 109 2.06 13.72 -2.48
C PHE A 109 2.24 15.25 -2.56
N ASP A 110 3.48 15.74 -2.67
CA ASP A 110 3.83 17.18 -2.65
C ASP A 110 4.00 17.77 -4.06
N THR A 111 3.09 17.51 -5.01
CA THR A 111 3.12 18.10 -6.38
C THR A 111 2.03 19.13 -6.59
#